data_AF-A0A9D1RZS6-F1
#
_entry.id   AF-A0A9D1RZS6-F1
#
_cell.length_a   1.000
_cell.length_b   1.000
_cell.length_c   1.000
_cell.angle_alpha   90.00
_cell.angle_beta   90.00
_cell.angle_gamma   90.00
#
_symmetry.space_group_name_H-M   'P 1'
#
loop_
_entity.id
_entity.type
_entity.pdbx_description
1 polymer ?
#
loop_
_entity_poly.entity_id
_entity_poly.type
_entity_poly.pdbx_seq_one_letter_code
_entity_poly.pdbx_strand_id
1 'polypeptide(L)'
;MLVIDGVLQRVVADLYAPVTVDNAPGLRAQALHQLLSPTLRQVGAISGETAVWIYAGGTEPRRLHVITEGVYRRHTKHGVQWRIHQIPLGRSHVHRLEGVALTSPARTAADLLVGRGCEASRVPLDTLISRPQDHARPGGRLGQSAGAAPAGDVALQHRQATLRRLTTHTTVEPGLVQEILSGDRSPFPCEPARAAALVQLLAQCTSRRFPTVR
;
A
#
# COMPACT_ATOMS: atom_id res chain seq x y z
N MET A 1 -28.58 -6.27 13.07
CA MET A 1 -29.09 -7.65 12.93
C MET A 1 -28.26 -8.42 11.93
N LEU A 2 -28.42 -8.25 10.61
CA LEU A 2 -27.85 -9.17 9.60
C LEU A 2 -26.34 -9.52 9.67
N VAL A 3 -25.48 -8.60 10.11
CA VAL A 3 -24.04 -8.89 10.33
C VAL A 3 -23.81 -9.70 11.61
N ILE A 4 -24.53 -9.36 12.68
CA ILE A 4 -24.48 -10.08 13.96
C ILE A 4 -25.06 -11.49 13.78
N ASP A 5 -26.10 -11.59 12.96
CA ASP A 5 -26.76 -12.86 12.61
C ASP A 5 -25.92 -13.71 11.63
N GLY A 6 -24.73 -13.24 11.23
CA GLY A 6 -23.78 -13.98 10.39
C GLY A 6 -24.22 -14.13 8.93
N VAL A 7 -25.20 -13.36 8.45
CA VAL A 7 -25.70 -13.44 7.07
C VAL A 7 -24.84 -12.57 6.13
N LEU A 8 -24.35 -11.46 6.65
CA LEU A 8 -23.51 -10.51 5.91
C LEU A 8 -22.12 -10.40 6.53
N GLN A 9 -21.11 -10.30 5.68
CA GLN A 9 -19.76 -9.89 6.04
C GLN A 9 -19.49 -8.49 5.51
N ARG A 10 -18.76 -7.69 6.29
CA ARG A 10 -18.29 -6.37 5.86
C ARG A 10 -17.12 -6.53 4.90
N VAL A 11 -17.18 -5.87 3.75
CA VAL A 11 -16.09 -5.87 2.76
C VAL A 11 -15.17 -4.67 2.98
N VAL A 12 -15.71 -3.44 2.92
CA VAL A 12 -14.97 -2.18 3.10
C VAL A 12 -15.94 -1.07 3.47
N ALA A 13 -15.56 -0.18 4.38
CA ALA A 13 -16.40 0.91 4.86
C ALA A 13 -17.82 0.43 5.28
N ASP A 14 -18.86 0.91 4.61
CA ASP A 14 -20.28 0.57 4.79
C ASP A 14 -20.81 -0.41 3.72
N LEU A 15 -19.92 -1.08 2.98
CA LEU A 15 -20.27 -2.11 2.00
C LEU A 15 -20.16 -3.51 2.60
N TYR A 16 -21.18 -4.31 2.29
CA TYR A 16 -21.34 -5.68 2.79
C TYR A 16 -21.59 -6.63 1.63
N ALA A 17 -21.24 -7.89 1.84
CA ALA A 17 -21.54 -8.99 0.94
C ALA A 17 -22.13 -10.16 1.73
N PRO A 18 -22.89 -11.06 1.10
CA PRO A 18 -23.29 -12.32 1.73
C PRO A 18 -22.06 -13.11 2.21
N VAL A 19 -22.16 -13.80 3.34
CA VAL A 19 -21.07 -14.68 3.82
C VAL A 19 -20.77 -15.85 2.88
N THR A 20 -21.72 -16.19 2.00
CA THR A 20 -21.56 -17.24 0.99
C THR A 20 -20.70 -16.83 -0.20
N VAL A 21 -20.38 -15.54 -0.33
CA VAL A 21 -19.49 -15.03 -1.39
C VAL A 21 -18.08 -14.95 -0.83
N ASP A 22 -17.13 -15.59 -1.51
CA ASP A 22 -15.73 -15.53 -1.09
C ASP A 22 -15.21 -14.09 -1.10
N ASN A 23 -14.47 -13.73 -0.05
CA ASN A 23 -13.75 -12.47 0.00
C ASN A 23 -12.50 -12.56 -0.90
N ALA A 24 -12.74 -12.58 -2.21
CA ALA A 24 -11.73 -12.66 -3.26
C ALA A 24 -11.29 -11.24 -3.72
N PRO A 25 -10.14 -11.12 -4.41
CA PRO A 25 -9.68 -9.84 -4.96
C PRO A 25 -10.73 -9.11 -5.80
N GLY A 26 -11.48 -9.83 -6.63
CA GLY A 26 -12.54 -9.25 -7.48
C GLY A 26 -13.63 -8.59 -6.66
N LEU A 27 -14.11 -9.22 -5.59
CA LEU A 27 -15.13 -8.66 -4.69
C LEU A 27 -14.63 -7.36 -4.03
N ARG A 28 -13.40 -7.36 -3.52
CA ARG A 28 -12.79 -6.16 -2.91
C ARG A 28 -12.63 -5.02 -3.91
N ALA A 29 -12.18 -5.33 -5.13
CA ALA A 29 -12.05 -4.34 -6.20
C ALA A 29 -13.40 -3.71 -6.55
N GLN A 30 -14.43 -4.54 -6.73
CA GLN A 30 -15.79 -4.08 -7.03
C GLN A 30 -16.38 -3.23 -5.91
N ALA A 31 -16.24 -3.65 -4.65
CA ALA A 31 -16.70 -2.87 -3.51
C ALA A 31 -16.02 -1.49 -3.48
N LEU A 32 -14.70 -1.43 -3.67
CA LEU A 32 -13.99 -0.15 -3.78
C LEU A 32 -14.46 0.70 -4.95
N HIS A 33 -14.73 0.09 -6.10
CA HIS A 33 -15.26 0.80 -7.26
C HIS A 33 -16.58 1.50 -6.95
N GLN A 34 -17.45 0.89 -6.14
CA GLN A 34 -18.70 1.53 -5.72
C GLN A 34 -18.48 2.77 -4.84
N LEU A 35 -17.43 2.79 -4.03
CA LEU A 35 -17.07 3.93 -3.18
C LEU A 35 -16.41 5.09 -3.96
N LEU A 36 -15.89 4.85 -5.16
CA LEU A 36 -15.28 5.88 -5.99
C LEU A 36 -16.34 6.79 -6.63
N SER A 37 -16.07 8.10 -6.68
CA SER A 37 -16.84 9.02 -7.51
C SER A 37 -16.71 8.67 -8.99
N PRO A 38 -17.70 8.99 -9.85
CA PRO A 38 -17.63 8.70 -11.28
C PRO A 38 -16.35 9.19 -11.95
N THR A 39 -15.87 10.38 -11.58
CA THR A 39 -14.60 10.92 -12.07
C THR A 39 -13.41 10.06 -11.65
N LEU A 40 -13.31 9.65 -10.37
CA LEU A 40 -12.22 8.80 -9.91
C LEU A 40 -12.26 7.40 -10.52
N ARG A 41 -13.45 6.87 -10.86
CA ARG A 41 -13.56 5.59 -11.59
C ARG A 41 -12.93 5.67 -12.98
N GLN A 42 -12.98 6.84 -13.62
CA GLN A 42 -12.46 7.05 -14.97
C GLN A 42 -10.95 7.32 -14.98
N VAL A 43 -10.46 8.16 -14.06
CA VAL A 43 -9.07 8.67 -14.10
C VAL A 43 -8.17 8.12 -13.00
N GLY A 44 -8.72 7.38 -12.04
CA GLY A 44 -8.01 6.88 -10.88
C GLY A 44 -7.62 5.41 -11.00
N ALA A 45 -6.47 5.07 -10.42
CA ALA A 45 -6.04 3.70 -10.16
C ALA A 45 -5.85 3.50 -8.65
N ILE A 46 -6.41 2.43 -8.09
CA ILE A 46 -6.21 2.06 -6.68
C ILE A 46 -4.74 1.72 -6.44
N SER A 47 -4.15 2.19 -5.34
CA SER A 47 -2.71 2.08 -5.11
C SER A 47 -2.33 1.73 -3.67
N GLY A 48 -1.03 1.53 -3.43
CA GLY A 48 -0.47 1.40 -2.07
C GLY A 48 -1.02 0.22 -1.27
N GLU A 49 -1.17 0.42 0.05
CA GLU A 49 -1.73 -0.58 0.96
C GLU A 49 -3.17 -1.00 0.57
N THR A 50 -3.94 -0.13 -0.11
CA THR A 50 -5.26 -0.48 -0.64
C THR A 50 -5.18 -1.47 -1.81
N ALA A 51 -4.22 -1.30 -2.72
CA ALA A 51 -3.98 -2.28 -3.78
C ALA A 51 -3.49 -3.60 -3.19
N VAL A 52 -2.60 -3.58 -2.18
CA VAL A 52 -2.19 -4.80 -1.47
C VAL A 52 -3.36 -5.50 -0.81
N TRP A 53 -4.26 -4.76 -0.16
CA TRP A 53 -5.47 -5.33 0.42
C TRP A 53 -6.36 -5.99 -0.64
N ILE A 54 -6.54 -5.39 -1.81
CA ILE A 54 -7.24 -6.05 -2.92
C ILE A 54 -6.52 -7.34 -3.34
N TYR A 55 -5.23 -7.29 -3.64
CA TYR A 55 -4.48 -8.44 -4.14
C TYR A 55 -4.37 -9.59 -3.13
N ALA A 56 -4.12 -9.27 -1.86
CA ALA A 56 -3.66 -10.20 -0.85
C ALA A 56 -4.54 -10.25 0.41
N GLY A 57 -5.74 -9.65 0.40
CA GLY A 57 -6.70 -9.67 1.51
C GLY A 57 -6.21 -8.95 2.77
N GLY A 58 -6.40 -9.54 3.95
CA GLY A 58 -5.93 -9.01 5.24
C GLY A 58 -6.77 -7.84 5.77
N THR A 59 -6.20 -7.10 6.73
CA THR A 59 -6.88 -5.97 7.36
C THR A 59 -7.16 -4.86 6.36
N GLU A 60 -8.40 -4.36 6.37
CA GLU A 60 -8.82 -3.19 5.62
C GLU A 60 -7.97 -1.97 6.00
N PRO A 61 -7.41 -1.22 5.04
CA PRO A 61 -6.63 -0.02 5.33
C PRO A 61 -7.54 1.10 5.87
N ARG A 62 -7.05 1.88 6.83
CA ARG A 62 -7.81 2.98 7.45
C ARG A 62 -8.07 4.12 6.46
N ARG A 63 -7.24 4.26 5.44
CA ARG A 63 -7.31 5.24 4.36
C ARG A 63 -7.22 4.52 3.03
N LEU A 64 -8.05 4.95 2.09
CA LEU A 64 -8.04 4.37 0.74
C LEU A 64 -7.15 5.18 -0.18
N HIS A 65 -6.22 4.51 -0.85
CA HIS A 65 -5.20 5.13 -1.68
C HIS A 65 -5.55 5.02 -3.17
N VAL A 66 -5.50 6.16 -3.86
CA VAL A 66 -5.76 6.26 -5.30
C VAL A 66 -4.68 7.13 -5.93
N ILE A 67 -4.15 6.72 -7.07
CA ILE A 67 -3.34 7.56 -7.93
C ILE A 67 -4.21 8.09 -9.07
N THR A 68 -4.10 9.37 -9.39
CA THR A 68 -4.70 9.96 -10.60
C THR A 68 -3.60 10.50 -11.49
N GLU A 69 -3.77 10.36 -12.80
CA GLU A 69 -2.97 11.10 -13.76
C GLU A 69 -3.52 12.54 -13.85
N GLY A 70 -2.68 13.53 -13.51
CA GLY A 70 -3.07 14.94 -13.51
C GLY A 70 -3.77 15.43 -12.23
N VAL A 71 -4.23 16.69 -12.28
CA VAL A 71 -4.80 17.37 -11.12
C VAL A 71 -6.26 16.96 -10.91
N TYR A 72 -6.48 16.15 -9.89
CA TYR A 72 -7.82 15.86 -9.37
C TYR A 72 -8.12 16.76 -8.15
N ARG A 73 -9.16 17.59 -8.25
CA ARG A 73 -9.68 18.34 -7.11
C ARG A 73 -10.71 17.49 -6.36
N ARG A 74 -10.44 17.31 -5.07
CA ARG A 74 -11.28 16.48 -4.21
C ARG A 74 -12.63 17.15 -3.98
N HIS A 75 -13.70 16.43 -4.29
CA HIS A 75 -15.02 16.74 -3.77
C HIS A 75 -15.26 15.86 -2.55
N THR A 76 -15.04 16.41 -1.36
CA THR A 76 -15.34 15.71 -0.09
C THR A 76 -16.84 15.62 0.10
N LYS A 77 -17.41 14.52 -0.40
CA LYS A 77 -18.63 13.93 0.14
C LYS A 77 -18.24 12.49 0.50
N HIS A 78 -18.83 11.93 1.56
CA HIS A 78 -18.64 10.55 2.06
C HIS A 78 -17.55 10.37 3.14
N GLY A 79 -17.90 9.57 4.16
CA GLY A 79 -17.11 9.29 5.37
C GLY A 79 -15.87 8.41 5.16
N VAL A 80 -15.53 8.09 3.92
CA VAL A 80 -14.37 7.26 3.58
C VAL A 80 -13.12 8.14 3.42
N GLN A 81 -12.07 7.85 4.18
CA GLN A 81 -10.85 8.65 4.15
C GLN A 81 -9.97 8.32 2.93
N TRP A 82 -10.22 9.01 1.82
CA TRP A 82 -9.37 8.92 0.64
C TRP A 82 -8.04 9.68 0.77
N ARG A 83 -6.97 9.11 0.19
CA ARG A 83 -5.70 9.76 -0.08
C ARG A 83 -5.39 9.65 -1.56
N ILE A 84 -5.46 10.78 -2.24
CA ILE A 84 -5.21 10.89 -3.68
C ILE A 84 -3.75 11.33 -3.89
N HIS A 85 -3.05 10.61 -4.75
CA HIS A 85 -1.70 10.94 -5.19
C HIS A 85 -1.76 11.32 -6.67
N GLN A 86 -1.27 12.51 -7.01
CA GLN A 86 -1.26 12.99 -8.39
C GLN A 86 0.09 12.67 -9.00
N ILE A 87 0.14 11.59 -9.77
CA ILE A 87 1.39 10.98 -10.21
C ILE A 87 1.21 10.39 -11.61
N PRO A 88 2.13 10.64 -12.55
CA PRO A 88 2.12 9.96 -13.84
C PRO A 88 2.12 8.43 -13.69
N LEU A 89 1.27 7.77 -14.47
CA LEU A 89 1.18 6.31 -14.55
C LEU A 89 1.35 5.88 -16.01
N GLY A 90 2.48 5.23 -16.30
CA GLY A 90 2.63 4.49 -17.56
C GLY A 90 1.62 3.34 -17.63
N ARG A 91 1.23 2.93 -18.85
CA ARG A 91 0.26 1.86 -19.07
C ARG A 91 0.66 0.54 -18.40
N SER A 92 1.95 0.19 -18.41
CA SER A 92 2.50 -1.00 -17.74
C SER A 92 2.42 -0.95 -16.21
N HIS A 93 2.21 0.24 -15.64
CA HIS A 93 2.07 0.43 -14.19
C HIS A 93 0.63 0.16 -13.70
N VAL A 94 -0.31 -0.08 -14.62
CA VAL A 94 -1.73 -0.27 -14.31
C VAL A 94 -2.15 -1.69 -14.66
N HIS A 95 -2.87 -2.33 -13.75
CA HIS A 95 -3.52 -3.60 -13.93
C HIS A 95 -5.03 -3.42 -13.74
N ARG A 96 -5.84 -4.03 -14.61
CA ARG A 96 -7.31 -3.97 -14.50
C ARG A 96 -7.85 -5.29 -13.97
N LEU A 97 -8.54 -5.22 -12.84
CA LEU A 97 -9.23 -6.35 -12.23
C LEU A 97 -10.72 -6.04 -12.22
N GLU A 98 -11.52 -6.84 -12.91
CA GLU A 98 -12.98 -6.64 -13.03
C GLU A 98 -13.34 -5.21 -13.50
N GLY A 99 -12.57 -4.64 -14.43
CA GLY A 99 -12.76 -3.27 -14.93
C GLY A 99 -12.25 -2.16 -14.01
N VAL A 100 -11.88 -2.47 -12.77
CA VAL A 100 -11.29 -1.53 -11.81
C VAL A 100 -9.81 -1.37 -12.11
N ALA A 101 -9.31 -0.14 -12.20
CA ALA A 101 -7.89 0.12 -12.38
C ALA A 101 -7.14 0.09 -11.03
N LEU A 102 -6.03 -0.65 -10.99
CA LEU A 102 -5.11 -0.75 -9.86
C LEU A 102 -3.69 -0.49 -10.34
N THR A 103 -2.79 -0.08 -9.44
CA THR A 103 -1.37 -0.23 -9.71
C THR A 103 -1.01 -1.70 -9.88
N SER A 104 -0.15 -2.01 -10.86
CA SER A 104 0.38 -3.37 -11.03
C SER A 104 1.11 -3.81 -9.76
N PRO A 105 1.28 -5.13 -9.51
CA PRO A 105 2.00 -5.61 -8.34
C PRO A 105 3.43 -5.01 -8.22
N ALA A 106 4.17 -4.95 -9.33
CA ALA A 106 5.50 -4.33 -9.36
C ALA A 106 5.47 -2.84 -9.03
N ARG A 107 4.51 -2.08 -9.59
CA ARG A 107 4.35 -0.67 -9.24
C ARG A 107 3.97 -0.47 -7.77
N THR A 108 3.06 -1.32 -7.27
CA THR A 108 2.63 -1.28 -5.86
C THR A 108 3.81 -1.54 -4.93
N ALA A 109 4.65 -2.53 -5.23
CA ALA A 109 5.87 -2.80 -4.49
C ALA A 109 6.84 -1.60 -4.53
N ALA A 110 7.08 -1.03 -5.72
CA ALA A 110 7.92 0.15 -5.87
C ALA A 110 7.43 1.33 -5.01
N ASP A 111 6.14 1.66 -5.08
CA ASP A 111 5.53 2.75 -4.29
C ASP A 111 5.72 2.52 -2.78
N LEU A 112 5.52 1.29 -2.30
CA LEU A 112 5.69 0.94 -0.89
C LEU A 112 7.15 1.04 -0.44
N LEU A 113 8.11 0.60 -1.27
CA LEU A 113 9.55 0.69 -0.99
C LEU A 113 9.99 2.14 -0.75
N VAL A 114 9.42 3.09 -1.48
CA VAL A 114 9.72 4.53 -1.33
C VAL A 114 8.75 5.26 -0.40
N GLY A 115 7.87 4.52 0.29
CA GLY A 115 6.97 5.06 1.33
C GLY A 115 5.68 5.72 0.82
N ARG A 116 5.35 5.66 -0.47
CA ARG A 116 4.00 6.03 -0.95
C ARG A 116 3.03 4.90 -0.77
N GLY A 117 1.75 5.24 -0.67
CA GLY A 117 0.75 4.22 -0.42
C GLY A 117 0.71 3.70 1.02
N CYS A 118 1.58 4.21 1.89
CA CYS A 118 1.79 3.70 3.24
C CYS A 118 1.07 4.52 4.32
N GLU A 119 0.45 3.84 5.27
CA GLU A 119 -0.24 4.50 6.39
C GLU A 119 0.69 4.80 7.55
N ALA A 120 1.47 3.79 7.97
CA ALA A 120 2.30 3.86 9.17
C ALA A 120 3.47 4.86 9.06
N SER A 121 4.04 5.01 7.86
CA SER A 121 5.15 5.94 7.62
C SER A 121 5.30 6.25 6.14
N ARG A 122 5.66 7.49 5.78
CA ARG A 122 5.99 7.86 4.39
C ARG A 122 7.48 7.82 4.08
N VAL A 123 8.28 7.38 5.05
CA VAL A 123 9.74 7.29 4.93
C VAL A 123 10.08 6.08 4.04
N PRO A 124 11.00 6.20 3.08
CA PRO A 124 11.50 5.07 2.30
C PRO A 124 12.03 3.92 3.17
N LEU A 125 11.89 2.68 2.69
CA LEU A 125 12.21 1.47 3.45
C LEU A 125 13.69 1.38 3.82
N ASP A 126 14.59 1.72 2.89
CA ASP A 126 16.04 1.81 3.14
C ASP A 126 16.34 2.73 4.32
N THR A 127 15.67 3.88 4.39
CA THR A 127 15.83 4.86 5.46
C THR A 127 15.24 4.36 6.78
N LEU A 128 14.15 3.58 6.74
CA LEU A 128 13.61 2.95 7.96
C LEU A 128 14.56 1.90 8.54
N ILE A 129 15.28 1.17 7.70
CA ILE A 129 16.24 0.14 8.13
C ILE A 129 17.52 0.77 8.66
N SER A 130 18.04 1.79 7.96
CA SER A 130 19.28 2.46 8.35
C SER A 130 19.13 3.44 9.52
N ARG A 131 17.92 3.64 10.03
CA ARG A 131 17.71 4.50 11.20
C ARG A 131 18.35 3.84 12.42
N PRO A 132 19.22 4.55 13.15
CA PRO A 132 19.59 4.14 14.49
C PRO A 132 18.30 3.92 15.29
N GLN A 133 18.22 2.84 16.06
CA GLN A 133 17.21 2.71 17.09
C GLN A 133 17.46 3.86 18.06
N ASP A 134 16.79 5.00 17.85
CA ASP A 134 16.83 6.14 18.75
C ASP A 134 16.16 5.69 20.05
N HIS A 135 16.94 5.03 20.91
CA HIS A 135 16.61 4.80 22.29
C HIS A 135 16.55 6.19 22.96
N ALA A 136 15.33 6.73 23.05
CA ALA A 136 14.95 7.89 23.84
C ALA A 136 15.76 9.18 23.64
N ARG A 137 15.16 10.17 22.97
CA ARG A 137 15.38 11.57 23.39
C ARG A 137 14.34 11.90 24.48
N PRO A 138 14.73 12.07 25.76
CA PRO A 138 13.85 12.63 26.77
C PRO A 138 13.76 14.15 26.53
N GLY A 139 12.67 14.58 25.89
CA GLY A 139 12.46 16.01 25.65
C GLY A 139 11.13 16.31 24.97
N GLY A 140 10.02 16.16 25.68
CA GLY A 140 8.74 16.75 25.23
C GLY A 140 7.45 16.04 25.63
N ARG A 141 7.06 16.22 26.91
CA ARG A 141 5.71 16.08 27.51
C ARG A 141 5.01 14.70 27.53
N LEU A 142 5.16 14.06 28.70
CA LEU A 142 4.15 13.42 29.57
C LEU A 142 2.88 12.87 28.92
N GLY A 143 2.83 11.54 28.85
CA GLY A 143 1.63 10.73 28.64
C GLY A 143 2.02 9.25 28.56
N GLN A 144 1.69 8.48 29.59
CA GLN A 144 2.06 7.08 29.82
C GLN A 144 1.86 6.15 28.60
N SER A 145 2.80 5.23 28.38
CA SER A 145 2.52 3.78 28.40
C SER A 145 3.81 2.95 28.24
N ALA A 146 3.92 1.95 29.12
CA ALA A 146 4.93 0.91 29.08
C ALA A 146 4.84 0.07 27.79
N GLY A 147 5.99 -0.35 27.27
CA GLY A 147 6.10 -1.48 26.32
C GLY A 147 5.77 -1.22 24.85
N ALA A 148 5.56 0.02 24.40
CA ALA A 148 5.34 0.29 22.98
C ALA A 148 6.67 0.27 22.20
N ALA A 149 6.80 -0.63 21.23
CA ALA A 149 7.88 -0.55 20.24
C ALA A 149 7.92 0.86 19.64
N PRO A 150 9.11 1.45 19.40
CA PRO A 150 9.19 2.79 18.85
C PRO A 150 8.42 2.83 17.52
N ALA A 151 7.72 3.94 17.25
CA ALA A 151 6.87 4.06 16.07
C ALA A 151 7.60 3.75 14.73
N GLY A 152 8.93 3.89 14.70
CA GLY A 152 9.79 3.47 13.60
C GLY A 152 9.81 1.95 13.36
N ASP A 153 9.91 1.16 14.43
CA ASP A 153 9.95 -0.30 14.36
C ASP A 153 8.60 -0.86 13.89
N VAL A 154 7.50 -0.30 14.41
CA VAL A 154 6.14 -0.68 13.99
C VAL A 154 5.93 -0.37 12.49
N ALA A 155 6.39 0.77 12.02
CA ALA A 155 6.28 1.15 10.62
C ALA A 155 7.12 0.26 9.69
N LEU A 156 8.33 -0.11 10.11
CA LEU A 156 9.20 -1.03 9.39
C LEU A 156 8.54 -2.42 9.30
N GLN A 157 8.11 -2.98 10.43
CA GLN A 157 7.47 -4.29 10.50
C GLN A 157 6.19 -4.33 9.65
N HIS A 158 5.33 -3.32 9.75
CA HIS A 158 4.12 -3.21 8.93
C HIS A 158 4.44 -3.21 7.43
N ARG A 159 5.47 -2.47 7.03
CA ARG A 159 5.90 -2.40 5.62
C ARG A 159 6.43 -3.73 5.11
N GLN A 160 7.30 -4.38 5.88
CA GLN A 160 7.86 -5.68 5.53
C GLN A 160 6.74 -6.74 5.43
N ALA A 161 5.79 -6.74 6.37
CA ALA A 161 4.64 -7.63 6.33
C ALA A 161 3.74 -7.38 5.12
N THR A 162 3.49 -6.11 4.78
CA THR A 162 2.70 -5.71 3.61
C THR A 162 3.35 -6.16 2.31
N LEU A 163 4.66 -5.92 2.13
CA LEU A 163 5.42 -6.35 0.95
C LEU A 163 5.47 -7.88 0.83
N ARG A 164 5.68 -8.59 1.94
CA ARG A 164 5.66 -10.05 1.97
C ARG A 164 4.29 -10.61 1.55
N ARG A 165 3.21 -10.01 2.03
CA ARG A 165 1.85 -10.41 1.64
C ARG A 165 1.61 -10.20 0.15
N LEU A 166 1.93 -9.02 -0.38
CA LEU A 166 1.78 -8.73 -1.80
C LEU A 166 2.49 -9.80 -2.66
N THR A 167 3.75 -10.08 -2.35
CA THR A 167 4.60 -11.01 -3.10
C THR A 167 4.27 -12.48 -2.90
N THR A 168 3.57 -12.84 -1.81
CA THR A 168 3.04 -14.20 -1.60
C THR A 168 1.85 -14.50 -2.50
N HIS A 169 1.03 -13.48 -2.79
CA HIS A 169 -0.22 -13.64 -3.54
C HIS A 169 -0.13 -13.18 -5.00
N THR A 170 0.96 -12.51 -5.38
CA THR A 170 1.15 -11.99 -6.73
C THR A 170 2.61 -12.08 -7.16
N THR A 171 2.84 -12.34 -8.44
CA THR A 171 4.17 -12.29 -9.03
C THR A 171 4.64 -10.84 -9.11
N VAL A 172 5.79 -10.56 -8.49
CA VAL A 172 6.44 -9.25 -8.54
C VAL A 172 7.82 -9.44 -9.17
N GLU A 173 7.94 -9.07 -10.44
CA GLU A 173 9.20 -9.14 -11.17
C GLU A 173 10.19 -8.06 -10.67
N PRO A 174 11.32 -8.43 -10.03
CA PRO A 174 12.26 -7.47 -9.47
C PRO A 174 12.84 -6.52 -10.53
N GLY A 175 13.07 -7.01 -11.75
CA GLY A 175 13.55 -6.20 -12.86
C GLY A 175 12.59 -5.05 -13.23
N LEU A 176 11.27 -5.32 -13.22
CA LEU A 176 10.27 -4.29 -13.46
C LEU A 176 10.19 -3.29 -12.30
N VAL A 177 10.35 -3.74 -11.05
CA VAL A 177 10.46 -2.83 -9.90
C VAL A 177 11.67 -1.90 -10.06
N GLN A 178 12.82 -2.45 -10.46
CA GLN A 178 14.03 -1.66 -10.71
C GLN A 178 13.84 -0.66 -11.85
N GLU A 179 13.26 -1.09 -12.97
CA GLU A 179 12.93 -0.21 -14.10
C GLU A 179 12.01 0.94 -13.68
N ILE A 180 10.97 0.64 -12.90
CA ILE A 180 10.04 1.65 -12.37
C ILE A 180 10.76 2.64 -11.44
N LEU A 181 11.72 2.20 -10.63
CA LEU A 181 12.46 3.08 -9.72
C LEU A 181 13.51 3.93 -10.45
N SER A 182 14.18 3.36 -11.45
CA SER A 182 15.28 4.02 -12.17
C SER A 182 14.84 4.83 -13.38
N GLY A 183 13.64 4.60 -13.93
CA GLY A 183 13.22 5.23 -15.18
C GLY A 183 12.92 6.73 -15.06
N ASP A 184 13.14 7.49 -16.14
CA ASP A 184 12.86 8.94 -16.18
C ASP A 184 11.38 9.30 -15.98
N ARG A 185 10.49 8.38 -16.37
CA ARG A 185 9.04 8.49 -16.13
C ARG A 185 8.62 7.97 -14.76
N SER A 186 9.59 7.54 -13.96
CA SER A 186 9.35 7.25 -12.55
C SER A 186 8.92 8.53 -11.85
N PRO A 187 7.91 8.44 -10.98
CA PRO A 187 7.58 9.56 -10.12
C PRO A 187 8.57 9.76 -8.97
N PHE A 188 9.59 8.91 -8.88
CA PHE A 188 10.71 9.01 -7.96
C PHE A 188 11.96 8.50 -8.67
N PRO A 189 12.51 9.29 -9.60
CA PRO A 189 13.77 8.90 -10.21
C PRO A 189 14.79 8.66 -9.09
N CYS A 190 15.31 7.45 -9.09
CA CYS A 190 16.25 6.97 -8.10
C CYS A 190 17.55 6.66 -8.82
N GLU A 191 18.68 7.03 -8.20
CA GLU A 191 19.98 6.59 -8.66
C GLU A 191 19.96 5.05 -8.82
N PRO A 192 20.47 4.50 -9.94
CA PRO A 192 20.37 3.06 -10.22
C PRO A 192 20.90 2.18 -9.08
N ALA A 193 21.94 2.63 -8.38
CA ALA A 193 22.50 1.94 -7.21
C ALA A 193 21.51 1.86 -6.05
N ARG A 194 20.77 2.94 -5.76
CA ARG A 194 19.75 2.96 -4.71
C ARG A 194 18.51 2.18 -5.12
N ALA A 195 18.11 2.22 -6.39
CA ALA A 195 17.04 1.38 -6.92
C ALA A 195 17.36 -0.12 -6.75
N ALA A 196 18.58 -0.53 -7.11
CA ALA A 196 19.05 -1.90 -6.89
C ALA A 196 19.04 -2.29 -5.40
N ALA A 197 19.48 -1.40 -4.50
CA ALA A 197 19.42 -1.63 -3.07
C ALA A 197 17.99 -1.83 -2.55
N LEU A 198 17.02 -1.01 -2.99
CA LEU A 198 15.60 -1.17 -2.62
C LEU A 198 15.02 -2.49 -3.14
N VAL A 199 15.40 -2.92 -4.34
CA VAL A 199 14.98 -4.22 -4.90
C VAL A 199 15.60 -5.38 -4.12
N GLN A 200 16.84 -5.25 -3.68
CA GLN A 200 17.46 -6.24 -2.79
C GLN A 200 16.72 -6.31 -1.44
N LEU A 201 16.33 -5.17 -0.88
CA LEU A 201 15.50 -5.12 0.34
C LEU A 201 14.13 -5.78 0.14
N LEU A 202 13.51 -5.60 -1.02
CA LEU A 202 12.28 -6.30 -1.38
C LEU A 202 12.49 -7.82 -1.33
N ALA A 203 13.54 -8.33 -1.99
CA ALA A 203 13.87 -9.76 -1.99
C ALA A 203 14.15 -10.30 -0.57
N GLN A 204 14.76 -9.48 0.30
CA GLN A 204 14.96 -9.83 1.70
C GLN A 204 13.64 -9.94 2.47
N CYS A 205 12.67 -9.04 2.23
CA CYS A 205 11.36 -9.10 2.88
C CYS A 205 10.58 -10.38 2.53
N THR A 206 10.76 -10.88 1.31
CA THR A 206 10.08 -12.08 0.80
C THR A 206 10.78 -13.37 1.18
N SER A 207 12.12 -13.36 1.22
CA SER A 207 12.89 -14.47 1.78
C SER A 207 12.69 -14.52 3.30
N ARG A 208 12.52 -15.70 3.90
CA ARG A 208 12.43 -15.82 5.37
C ARG A 208 13.73 -15.43 6.11
N ARG A 209 14.74 -14.93 5.40
CA ARG A 209 16.01 -14.46 5.96
C ARG A 209 15.83 -13.00 6.36
N PHE A 210 15.78 -12.73 7.66
CA PHE A 210 15.85 -11.37 8.17
C PHE A 210 17.10 -10.68 7.63
N PRO A 211 17.07 -9.36 7.37
CA PRO A 211 18.28 -8.61 7.13
C PRO A 211 19.17 -8.73 8.37
N THR A 212 20.26 -9.48 8.28
CA THR A 212 21.40 -9.31 9.18
C THR A 212 21.96 -7.93 8.90
N VAL A 213 21.56 -6.95 9.71
CA VAL A 213 22.25 -5.67 9.82
C VAL A 213 23.68 -6.00 10.25
N ARG A 214 24.66 -5.70 9.39
CA ARG A 214 26.07 -5.67 9.74
C ARG A 214 26.49 -4.23 9.98
#